data_AF-A0A2V9HDT5-F1
#
_entry.id   AF-A0A2V9HDT5-F1
#
_cell.length_a   1.000
_cell.length_b   1.000
_cell.length_c   1.000
_cell.angle_alpha   90.00
_cell.angle_beta   90.00
_cell.angle_gamma   90.00
#
_symmetry.space_group_name_H-M   'P 1'
#
loop_
_entity.id
_entity.type
_entity.pdbx_description
1 polymer ?
#
loop_
_entity_poly.entity_id
_entity_poly.type
_entity_poly.pdbx_seq_one_letter_code
_entity_poly.pdbx_strand_id
1 'polypeptide(L)' 'MSAPSTEVQMKQGAGFYTGELKSYGIVSDSEPHKDFLLVNAATKKTEESACVPMDVDGVLLNFADAESMAVIKEKSV' A
#
# COMPACT_ATOMS: atom_id res chain seq x y z
N MET A 1 -18.23 2.45 8.92
CA MET A 1 -17.23 1.38 8.82
C MET A 1 -16.01 2.01 8.18
N SER A 2 -14.86 2.06 8.86
CA SER A 2 -13.60 2.43 8.21
C SER A 2 -13.31 1.40 7.12
N ALA A 3 -12.89 1.85 5.93
CA ALA A 3 -12.45 0.91 4.90
C ALA A 3 -11.22 0.13 5.41
N PRO A 4 -11.07 -1.16 5.08
CA PRO A 4 -9.84 -1.88 5.41
C PRO A 4 -8.66 -1.18 4.73
N SER A 5 -7.59 -0.95 5.50
CA SER A 5 -6.35 -0.34 4.97
C SER A 5 -5.38 -1.42 4.50
N THR A 6 -4.63 -1.13 3.46
CA THR A 6 -3.56 -1.97 2.94
C THR A 6 -2.24 -1.37 3.34
N GLU A 7 -1.35 -2.15 3.95
CA GLU A 7 0.03 -1.78 4.19
C GLU A 7 0.95 -2.55 3.23
N VAL A 8 1.90 -1.84 2.64
CA VAL A 8 2.87 -2.33 1.68
C VAL A 8 4.25 -2.04 2.21
N GLN A 9 5.06 -3.08 2.38
CA GLN A 9 6.50 -2.96 2.61
C GLN A 9 7.22 -2.92 1.27
N MET A 10 8.08 -1.95 1.06
CA MET A 10 8.88 -1.83 -0.15
C MET A 10 10.23 -2.52 0.02
N LYS A 11 10.73 -3.13 -1.08
CA LYS A 11 12.08 -3.71 -1.14
C LYS A 11 13.15 -2.66 -0.89
N GLN A 12 14.37 -3.14 -0.61
CA GLN A 12 15.58 -2.31 -0.49
C GLN A 12 15.49 -1.23 0.61
N GLY A 13 14.61 -1.41 1.60
CA GLY A 13 14.47 -0.46 2.70
C GLY A 13 13.82 0.87 2.30
N ALA A 14 13.04 0.90 1.23
CA ALA A 14 12.29 2.09 0.79
C ALA A 14 11.09 2.45 1.70
N GLY A 15 10.93 1.75 2.83
CA GLY A 15 9.92 2.02 3.84
C GLY A 15 8.58 1.34 3.54
N PHE A 16 7.53 1.90 4.12
CA PHE A 16 6.18 1.36 4.06
C PHE A 16 5.20 2.42 3.57
N TYR A 17 4.18 1.97 2.86
CA TYR A 17 3.05 2.77 2.44
C TYR A 17 1.78 2.12 2.96
N THR A 18 0.86 2.92 3.48
CA THR A 18 -0.45 2.44 3.92
C THR A 18 -1.55 3.32 3.37
N GLY A 19 -2.70 2.75 3.03
CA GLY A 19 -3.83 3.49 2.49
C GLY A 19 -4.97 2.60 2.06
N GLU A 20 -5.99 3.18 1.44
CA GLU A 20 -7.10 2.42 0.87
C GLU A 20 -6.73 1.94 -0.54
N LEU A 21 -6.80 0.62 -0.75
CA LEU A 21 -6.57 0.03 -2.07
C LEU A 21 -7.76 0.30 -3.00
N LYS A 22 -7.59 1.18 -3.99
CA LYS A 22 -8.66 1.61 -4.91
C LYS A 22 -8.66 0.92 -6.27
N SER A 23 -7.52 0.43 -6.74
CA SER A 23 -7.42 -0.20 -8.06
C SER A 23 -6.30 -1.23 -8.12
N TYR A 24 -6.59 -2.35 -8.78
CA TYR A 24 -5.61 -3.32 -9.27
C TYR A 24 -5.92 -3.56 -10.75
N GLY A 25 -4.92 -3.44 -11.63
CA GLY A 25 -5.08 -3.84 -13.02
C GLY A 25 -5.28 -5.35 -13.11
N ILE A 26 -6.40 -5.83 -13.68
CA ILE A 26 -6.48 -7.24 -14.09
C ILE A 26 -5.90 -7.33 -15.49
N VAL A 27 -4.60 -7.69 -15.58
CA VAL A 27 -3.94 -8.06 -16.84
C VAL A 27 -3.58 -9.55 -16.83
N SER A 28 -3.60 -10.13 -18.02
CA SER A 28 -3.17 -11.50 -18.40
C SER A 28 -2.01 -12.06 -17.56
N ASP A 29 -2.00 -13.37 -17.33
CA ASP A 29 -0.95 -14.13 -16.61
C ASP A 29 0.48 -13.86 -17.13
N SER A 30 0.61 -13.26 -18.32
CA SER A 30 1.87 -12.86 -18.96
C SER A 30 2.56 -11.63 -18.34
N GLU A 31 1.90 -10.87 -17.46
CA GLU A 31 2.49 -9.68 -16.81
C GLU A 31 2.69 -9.91 -15.31
N PRO A 32 3.93 -10.22 -14.86
CA PRO A 32 4.22 -10.61 -13.48
C PRO A 32 4.16 -9.43 -12.48
N HIS A 33 4.11 -8.20 -12.98
CA HIS A 33 4.24 -6.98 -12.19
C HIS A 33 3.16 -5.98 -12.60
N LYS A 34 2.46 -5.43 -11.61
CA LYS A 34 1.36 -4.49 -11.86
C LYS A 34 1.42 -3.33 -10.90
N ASP A 35 0.98 -2.20 -11.41
CA ASP A 35 0.72 -1.04 -10.60
C ASP A 35 -0.61 -1.19 -9.84
N PHE A 36 -0.64 -0.66 -8.63
CA PHE A 36 -1.84 -0.55 -7.82
C PHE A 36 -1.86 0.81 -7.12
N LEU A 37 -3.06 1.30 -6.86
CA LEU A 37 -3.29 2.65 -6.32
C LEU A 37 -3.73 2.58 -4.87
N LEU A 38 -2.96 3.23 -4.00
CA LEU A 38 -3.36 3.57 -2.65
C LEU A 38 -3.88 5.02 -2.63
N VAL A 39 -5.06 5.25 -2.05
CA VAL A 39 -5.56 6.60 -1.74
C VAL A 39 -5.58 6.82 -0.23
N ASN A 40 -5.74 8.08 0.21
CA ASN A 40 -5.61 8.46 1.62
C ASN A 40 -4.29 7.93 2.21
N ALA A 41 -3.21 8.04 1.43
CA ALA A 41 -1.97 7.35 1.69
C ALA A 41 -1.16 8.01 2.82
N ALA A 42 -0.48 7.17 3.60
CA ALA A 42 0.53 7.56 4.56
C ALA A 42 1.79 6.71 4.36
N THR A 43 2.93 7.22 4.82
CA THR A 43 4.21 6.49 4.76
C THR A 43 4.87 6.41 6.14
N LYS A 44 5.63 5.34 6.37
CA LYS A 44 6.46 5.18 7.57
C LYS A 44 7.79 4.53 7.18
N LYS A 45 8.86 4.86 7.92
CA LYS A 45 10.22 4.39 7.60
C LYS A 45 10.46 2.94 8.02
N THR A 46 9.91 2.54 9.16
CA THR A 46 10.00 1.19 9.74
C THR A 46 8.61 0.74 10.19
N GLU A 47 8.43 -0.54 10.52
CA GLU A 47 7.15 -1.06 11.03
C GLU A 47 6.66 -0.31 12.28
N GLU A 48 7.59 0.04 13.15
CA GLU A 48 7.38 0.72 14.45
C GLU A 48 7.27 2.24 14.34
N SER A 49 7.64 2.80 13.18
CA SER A 49 7.59 4.25 12.95
C SER A 49 6.14 4.73 12.89
N ALA A 50 5.89 5.95 13.37
CA ALA A 50 4.60 6.60 13.17
C ALA A 50 4.33 6.82 11.67
N CYS A 51 3.08 6.60 11.27
CA CYS A 51 2.62 6.93 9.92
C CYS A 51 2.54 8.45 9.73
N VAL A 52 3.10 8.93 8.62
CA VAL A 52 3.02 10.33 8.20
C VAL A 52 2.08 10.39 6.99
N PRO A 53 0.93 11.09 7.09
CA PRO A 53 0.03 11.30 5.97
C PRO A 53 0.76 12.00 4.81
N MET A 54 0.43 11.60 3.59
CA MET A 54 0.96 12.21 2.39
C MET A 54 -0.02 13.24 1.84
N ASP A 55 0.48 14.41 1.45
CA ASP A 55 -0.33 15.46 0.80
C ASP A 55 -0.41 15.22 -0.71
N VAL A 56 -1.03 14.10 -1.10
CA VAL A 56 -1.24 13.66 -2.49
C VAL A 56 -2.58 12.95 -2.61
N ASP A 57 -3.19 12.98 -3.80
CA ASP A 57 -4.47 12.30 -4.07
C ASP A 57 -4.36 10.77 -4.00
N GLY A 58 -3.15 10.23 -4.26
CA GLY A 58 -2.85 8.82 -4.16
C GLY A 58 -1.41 8.49 -4.52
N VAL A 59 -1.00 7.25 -4.22
CA VAL A 59 0.33 6.72 -4.51
C VAL A 59 0.17 5.51 -5.42
N LEU A 60 0.81 5.58 -6.58
CA LEU A 60 0.92 4.46 -7.50
C LEU A 60 2.17 3.64 -7.12
N LEU A 61 1.98 2.37 -6.80
CA LEU A 61 3.04 1.44 -6.41
C LEU A 61 3.03 0.23 -7.34
N ASN A 62 4.20 -0.38 -7.56
CA ASN A 62 4.34 -1.57 -8.37
C ASN A 62 4.62 -2.80 -7.50
N PHE A 63 3.94 -3.93 -7.77
CA PHE A 63 4.19 -5.19 -7.06
C PHE A 63 5.62 -5.73 -7.24
N ALA A 64 6.34 -5.34 -8.30
CA ALA A 64 7.76 -5.66 -8.47
C ALA A 64 8.63 -5.08 -7.35
N ASP A 65 8.24 -3.92 -6.82
CA ASP A 65 8.98 -3.18 -5.81
C ASP A 65 8.46 -3.45 -4.39
N ALA A 66 7.29 -4.10 -4.27
CA ALA A 66 6.75 -4.55 -3.00
C ALA A 66 7.46 -5.81 -2.52
N GLU A 67 7.91 -5.79 -1.27
CA GLU A 67 8.43 -6.95 -0.55
C GLU A 67 7.28 -7.76 0.05
N SER A 68 6.31 -7.08 0.66
CA SER A 68 5.13 -7.70 1.25
C SER A 68 3.92 -6.76 1.20
N MET A 69 2.72 -7.32 1.29
CA MET A 69 1.47 -6.56 1.38
C MET A 69 0.53 -7.23 2.37
N ALA A 70 -0.05 -6.45 3.28
CA ALA A 70 -0.99 -6.91 4.30
C ALA A 70 -2.28 -6.08 4.27
N VAL A 71 -3.42 -6.76 4.40
CA VAL A 71 -4.72 -6.10 4.60
C VAL A 71 -5.00 -6.01 6.08
N ILE A 72 -4.97 -4.79 6.62
CA ILE A 72 -5.26 -4.50 8.01
C ILE A 72 -6.78 -4.30 8.13
N LYS A 73 -7.47 -5.32 8.65
CA LYS A 73 -8.84 -5.15 9.11
C LYS A 73 -8.79 -4.44 10.45
N GLU A 74 -9.22 -3.18 10.52
CA GLU A 74 -9.53 -2.59 11.82
C GLU A 74 -10.58 -3.46 12.50
N LYS A 75 -10.26 -3.97 13.71
CA LYS A 75 -11.26 -4.59 14.56
C LYS A 75 -12.30 -3.52 14.85
N SER A 76 -13.53 -3.73 14.38
CA SER A 76 -14.67 -3.00 14.90
C SER A 76 -14.70 -3.26 16.41
N VAL A 77 -14.60 -2.20 17.20
CA VAL A 77 -14.76 -2.23 18.66
C VAL A 77 -16.16 -2.74 19.00
#